data_AF-A0A920F1V7-F1
#
_entry.id   AF-A0A920F1V7-F1
#
_cell.length_a   1.000
_cell.length_b   1.000
_cell.length_c   1.000
_cell.angle_alpha   90.00
_cell.angle_beta   90.00
_cell.angle_gamma   90.00
#
_symmetry.space_group_name_H-M   'P 1'
#
loop_
_entity.id
_entity.type
_entity.pdbx_description
1 polymer ?
#
loop_
_entity_poly.entity_id
_entity_poly.type
_entity_poly.pdbx_seq_one_letter_code
_entity_poly.pdbx_strand_id
1 'polypeptide(L)'
;MYVRKLISHVAKKPEYWYLAYQCEELSDESCYALLSESLKKLDVGVPFEYIVGWTEFYKYRFQVTENVLIPREESEILVEQSINTLSNSTKNNLKVLELGVGSGAIISSILLSTSKSISAIATDCSPAALLAAKNNSIRLGVDVTFKQGDWWDALNSNEDGPFDLIITNPICRYQKINERTLSGYEPLSHFMEKNLSIWNQ
;
A
#
# COMPACT_ATOMS: atom_id res chain seq x y z
N MET A 1 -15.87 -12.44 -10.28
CA MET A 1 -15.09 -11.24 -10.62
C MET A 1 -13.60 -11.57 -10.78
N TYR A 2 -12.96 -12.22 -9.79
CA TYR A 2 -11.50 -12.47 -9.79
C TYR A 2 -10.96 -13.39 -10.89
N VAL A 3 -11.73 -14.37 -11.37
CA VAL A 3 -11.26 -15.33 -12.40
C VAL A 3 -10.80 -14.64 -13.69
N ARG A 4 -11.53 -13.64 -14.18
CA ARG A 4 -11.14 -12.87 -15.38
C ARG A 4 -9.85 -12.09 -15.16
N LYS A 5 -9.70 -11.49 -13.97
CA LYS A 5 -8.48 -10.76 -13.58
C LYS A 5 -7.27 -11.69 -13.47
N LEU A 6 -7.44 -12.89 -12.93
CA LEU A 6 -6.38 -13.91 -12.88
C LEU A 6 -5.95 -14.37 -14.28
N ILE A 7 -6.91 -14.65 -15.17
CA ILE A 7 -6.60 -15.02 -16.56
C ILE A 7 -5.81 -13.90 -17.24
N SER A 8 -6.27 -12.65 -17.08
CA SER A 8 -5.57 -11.45 -17.59
C SER A 8 -4.14 -11.34 -17.05
N HIS A 9 -3.97 -11.56 -15.74
CA HIS A 9 -2.66 -11.53 -15.08
C HIS A 9 -1.71 -12.61 -15.61
N VAL A 10 -2.17 -13.86 -15.66
CA VAL A 10 -1.38 -15.02 -16.12
C VAL A 10 -1.02 -14.90 -17.60
N ALA A 11 -2.00 -14.54 -18.44
CA ALA A 11 -1.81 -14.39 -19.87
C ALA A 11 -1.00 -13.13 -20.25
N LYS A 12 -0.78 -12.21 -19.28
CA LYS A 12 -0.22 -10.87 -19.51
C LYS A 12 -0.97 -10.11 -20.61
N LYS A 13 -2.31 -10.24 -20.63
CA LYS A 13 -3.22 -9.59 -21.57
C LYS A 13 -4.17 -8.68 -20.81
N PRO A 14 -4.67 -7.58 -21.41
CA PRO A 14 -5.67 -6.75 -20.75
C PRO A 14 -6.99 -7.51 -20.56
N GLU A 15 -7.80 -7.16 -19.55
CA GLU A 15 -9.04 -7.88 -19.22
C GLU A 15 -10.02 -8.00 -20.40
N TYR A 16 -10.08 -6.98 -21.28
CA TYR A 16 -10.96 -6.99 -22.45
C TYR A 16 -10.50 -7.97 -23.54
N TRP A 17 -9.25 -8.46 -23.51
CA TRP A 17 -8.73 -9.42 -24.48
C TRP A 17 -9.58 -10.70 -24.48
N TYR A 18 -9.94 -11.21 -23.30
CA TYR A 18 -10.80 -12.39 -23.18
C TYR A 18 -12.20 -12.19 -23.80
N LEU A 19 -12.75 -10.97 -23.71
CA LEU A 19 -14.07 -10.67 -24.27
C LEU A 19 -14.06 -10.70 -25.81
N ALA A 20 -12.95 -10.27 -26.42
CA ALA A 20 -12.76 -10.21 -27.86
C ALA A 20 -12.30 -11.55 -28.47
N TYR A 21 -11.59 -12.38 -27.71
CA TYR A 21 -10.96 -13.62 -28.18
C TYR A 21 -11.42 -14.84 -27.38
N GLN A 22 -12.73 -15.01 -27.21
CA GLN A 22 -13.36 -16.07 -26.38
C GLN A 22 -13.01 -17.51 -26.80
N CYS A 23 -12.40 -17.70 -27.97
CA CYS A 23 -12.04 -19.01 -28.54
C CYS A 23 -10.52 -19.26 -28.61
N GLU A 24 -9.67 -18.39 -28.06
CA GLU A 24 -8.23 -18.67 -27.96
C GLU A 24 -7.92 -19.40 -26.66
N GLU A 25 -7.41 -20.62 -26.77
CA GLU A 25 -6.88 -21.38 -25.63
C GLU A 25 -5.58 -20.73 -25.14
N LEU A 26 -5.30 -20.84 -23.83
CA LEU A 26 -3.99 -20.47 -23.30
C LEU A 26 -2.99 -21.47 -23.86
N SER A 27 -2.22 -21.07 -24.86
CA SER A 27 -1.33 -22.00 -25.58
C SER A 27 -0.12 -22.49 -24.75
N ASP A 28 0.09 -21.94 -23.55
CA ASP A 28 1.23 -22.23 -22.68
C ASP A 28 0.78 -23.04 -21.45
N GLU A 29 1.28 -24.28 -21.35
CA GLU A 29 1.06 -25.18 -20.19
C GLU A 29 1.47 -24.52 -18.86
N SER A 30 2.49 -23.65 -18.88
CA SER A 30 2.94 -22.89 -17.71
C SER A 30 1.87 -21.92 -17.23
N CYS A 31 1.12 -21.31 -18.16
CA CYS A 31 0.00 -20.44 -17.84
C CYS A 31 -1.15 -21.22 -17.18
N TYR A 32 -1.46 -22.42 -17.66
CA TYR A 32 -2.47 -23.27 -17.01
C TYR A 32 -2.06 -23.67 -15.59
N ALA A 33 -0.80 -24.03 -15.38
CA ALA A 33 -0.28 -24.38 -14.04
C ALA A 33 -0.41 -23.19 -13.07
N LEU A 34 0.02 -22.01 -13.47
CA LEU A 34 -0.08 -20.78 -12.67
C LEU A 34 -1.52 -20.39 -12.37
N LEU A 35 -2.42 -20.51 -13.36
CA LEU A 35 -3.84 -20.25 -13.17
C LEU A 35 -4.47 -21.23 -12.18
N SER A 36 -4.17 -22.53 -12.32
CA SER A 36 -4.67 -23.57 -11.42
C SER A 36 -4.20 -23.34 -9.97
N GLU A 37 -2.92 -23.00 -9.77
CA GLU A 37 -2.39 -22.66 -8.45
C GLU A 37 -3.06 -21.42 -7.86
N SER A 38 -3.25 -20.38 -8.67
CA SER A 38 -3.91 -19.14 -8.27
C SER A 38 -5.37 -19.37 -7.85
N LEU A 39 -6.09 -20.22 -8.58
CA LEU A 39 -7.47 -20.59 -8.23
C LEU A 39 -7.53 -21.37 -6.91
N LYS A 40 -6.60 -22.30 -6.66
CA LYS A 40 -6.50 -23.00 -5.37
C LYS A 40 -6.27 -22.04 -4.20
N LYS A 41 -5.42 -21.02 -4.39
CA LYS A 41 -5.18 -19.97 -3.38
C LYS A 41 -6.44 -19.14 -3.11
N LEU A 42 -7.18 -18.77 -4.16
CA LEU A 42 -8.47 -18.08 -3.99
C LEU A 42 -9.51 -18.94 -3.25
N ASP A 43 -9.59 -20.23 -3.55
CA ASP A 43 -10.55 -21.16 -2.93
C ASP A 43 -10.34 -21.30 -1.41
N VAL A 44 -9.09 -21.17 -0.94
CA VAL A 44 -8.75 -21.17 0.50
C VAL A 44 -8.72 -19.77 1.11
N GLY A 45 -9.17 -18.76 0.38
CA GLY A 45 -9.38 -17.39 0.87
C GLY A 45 -8.13 -16.52 0.95
N VAL A 46 -7.06 -16.84 0.19
CA VAL A 46 -5.94 -15.90 0.02
C VAL A 46 -6.42 -14.67 -0.76
N PRO A 47 -6.14 -13.44 -0.29
CA PRO A 47 -6.47 -12.23 -1.03
C PRO A 47 -5.93 -12.22 -2.46
N PHE A 48 -6.73 -11.74 -3.40
CA PHE A 48 -6.36 -11.69 -4.82
C PHE A 48 -5.07 -10.89 -5.05
N GLU A 49 -4.89 -9.80 -4.32
CA GLU A 49 -3.76 -8.87 -4.41
C GLU A 49 -2.44 -9.55 -4.01
N TYR A 50 -2.47 -10.47 -3.03
CA TYR A 50 -1.31 -11.28 -2.68
C TYR A 50 -1.01 -12.36 -3.73
N ILE A 51 -2.04 -12.87 -4.42
CA ILE A 51 -1.85 -13.84 -5.51
C ILE A 51 -1.19 -13.16 -6.72
N VAL A 52 -1.64 -11.96 -7.09
CA VAL A 52 -1.06 -11.21 -8.22
C VAL A 52 0.20 -10.41 -7.83
N GLY A 53 0.45 -10.23 -6.52
CA GLY A 53 1.61 -9.55 -5.96
C GLY A 53 1.56 -8.02 -6.01
N TRP A 54 0.40 -7.43 -6.30
CA TRP A 54 0.22 -5.99 -6.38
C TRP A 54 -1.23 -5.57 -6.13
N THR A 55 -1.41 -4.31 -5.75
CA THR A 55 -2.71 -3.63 -5.78
C THR A 55 -2.59 -2.25 -6.42
N GLU A 56 -3.71 -1.72 -6.88
CA GLU A 56 -3.83 -0.30 -7.21
C GLU A 56 -4.27 0.45 -5.96
N PHE A 57 -3.69 1.63 -5.75
CA PHE A 57 -4.07 2.55 -4.69
C PHE A 57 -3.84 3.97 -5.18
N TYR A 58 -4.85 4.81 -5.02
CA TYR A 58 -4.92 6.17 -5.54
C TYR A 58 -4.79 6.18 -7.08
N LYS A 59 -3.58 6.35 -7.60
CA LYS A 59 -3.30 6.38 -9.05
C LYS A 59 -2.14 5.47 -9.45
N TYR A 60 -1.62 4.71 -8.49
CA TYR A 60 -0.35 4.00 -8.62
C TYR A 60 -0.50 2.54 -8.26
N ARG A 61 0.37 1.71 -8.86
CA ARG A 61 0.45 0.29 -8.55
C ARG A 61 1.53 0.05 -7.50
N PHE A 62 1.15 -0.58 -6.40
CA PHE A 62 2.02 -0.98 -5.30
C PHE A 62 2.21 -2.49 -5.30
N GLN A 63 3.45 -2.95 -5.16
CA GLN A 63 3.71 -4.36 -4.85
C GLN A 63 3.32 -4.61 -3.40
N VAL A 64 2.59 -5.71 -3.20
CA VAL A 64 2.14 -6.15 -1.89
C VAL A 64 2.52 -7.60 -1.68
N THR A 65 2.75 -7.96 -0.42
CA THR A 65 3.05 -9.32 0.03
C THR A 65 2.26 -9.57 1.30
N GLU A 66 2.20 -10.83 1.76
CA GLU A 66 1.60 -11.21 3.05
C GLU A 66 2.20 -10.49 4.28
N ASN A 67 3.34 -9.80 4.12
CA ASN A 67 3.99 -9.05 5.19
C ASN A 67 3.47 -7.62 5.37
N VAL A 68 2.55 -7.15 4.51
CA VAL A 68 1.98 -5.80 4.57
C VAL A 68 0.48 -5.82 4.34
N LEU A 69 -0.24 -4.94 5.02
CA LEU A 69 -1.66 -4.72 4.76
C LEU A 69 -1.87 -4.30 3.30
N ILE A 70 -2.91 -4.83 2.66
CA ILE A 70 -3.33 -4.37 1.34
C ILE A 70 -3.90 -2.94 1.50
N PRO A 71 -3.33 -1.93 0.81
CA PRO A 71 -3.90 -0.57 0.79
C PRO A 71 -5.40 -0.58 0.47
N ARG A 72 -6.20 0.12 1.28
CA ARG A 72 -7.66 0.16 1.17
C ARG A 72 -8.10 1.47 0.56
N GLU A 73 -9.07 1.46 -0.35
CA GLU A 73 -9.59 2.64 -1.06
C GLU A 73 -10.06 3.74 -0.07
N GLU A 74 -10.61 3.36 1.09
CA GLU A 74 -11.03 4.30 2.12
C GLU A 74 -9.87 5.14 2.67
N SER A 75 -8.62 4.68 2.51
CA SER A 75 -7.41 5.41 2.93
C SER A 75 -6.96 6.43 1.88
N GLU A 76 -7.56 6.48 0.69
CA GLU A 76 -7.23 7.49 -0.33
C GLU A 76 -7.62 8.90 0.11
N ILE A 77 -8.67 9.03 0.92
CA ILE A 77 -9.07 10.33 1.51
C ILE A 77 -7.94 10.96 2.32
N LEU A 78 -7.10 10.13 2.98
CA LEU A 78 -5.95 10.60 3.76
C LEU A 78 -4.86 11.18 2.84
N VAL A 79 -4.65 10.58 1.67
CA VAL A 79 -3.73 11.09 0.64
C VAL A 79 -4.22 12.46 0.13
N GLU A 80 -5.51 12.56 -0.22
CA GLU A 80 -6.10 13.80 -0.72
C GLU A 80 -6.01 14.94 0.30
N GLN A 81 -6.38 14.67 1.56
CA GLN A 81 -6.31 15.66 2.64
C GLN A 81 -4.87 16.10 2.92
N SER A 82 -3.92 15.17 2.86
CA SER A 82 -2.50 15.46 3.03
C SER A 82 -1.99 16.37 1.91
N ILE A 83 -2.28 16.06 0.64
CA ILE A 83 -1.90 16.89 -0.50
C ILE A 83 -2.50 18.29 -0.40
N ASN A 84 -3.78 18.40 -0.03
CA ASN A 84 -4.44 19.70 0.15
C ASN A 84 -3.78 20.52 1.26
N THR A 85 -3.45 19.89 2.39
CA THR A 85 -2.77 20.54 3.52
C THR A 85 -1.39 21.07 3.11
N LEU A 86 -0.60 20.23 2.43
CA LEU A 86 0.74 20.58 1.97
C LEU A 86 0.73 21.67 0.89
N SER A 87 -0.22 21.61 -0.03
CA SER A 87 -0.36 22.57 -1.14
C SER A 87 -0.68 23.98 -0.63
N ASN A 88 -1.46 24.09 0.44
CA ASN A 88 -1.82 25.36 1.08
C ASN A 88 -0.71 25.95 1.96
N SER A 89 0.38 25.21 2.22
CA SER A 89 1.50 25.73 2.98
C SER A 89 2.26 26.80 2.20
N THR A 90 2.61 27.89 2.88
CA THR A 90 3.47 28.95 2.32
C THR A 90 4.96 28.59 2.39
N LYS A 91 5.32 27.55 3.16
CA LYS A 91 6.70 27.08 3.26
C LYS A 91 7.14 26.36 1.98
N ASN A 92 8.44 26.46 1.72
CA ASN A 92 9.14 25.64 0.73
C ASN A 92 9.88 24.52 1.48
N ASN A 93 10.03 23.36 0.84
CA ASN A 93 10.68 22.16 1.42
C ASN A 93 10.01 21.71 2.72
N LEU A 94 8.86 21.04 2.59
CA LEU A 94 8.10 20.53 3.73
C LEU A 94 8.71 19.22 4.24
N LYS A 95 8.64 18.97 5.54
CA LYS A 95 9.05 17.69 6.13
C LYS A 95 7.83 16.88 6.53
N VAL A 96 7.68 15.68 5.99
CA VAL A 96 6.53 14.80 6.22
C VAL A 96 6.98 13.52 6.91
N LEU A 97 6.23 13.09 7.91
CA LEU A 97 6.41 11.82 8.61
C LEU A 97 5.21 10.90 8.36
N GLU A 98 5.46 9.64 7.99
CA GLU A 98 4.47 8.57 8.09
C GLU A 98 4.86 7.57 9.20
N LEU A 99 3.91 7.28 10.09
CA LEU A 99 4.03 6.28 11.15
C LEU A 99 3.22 5.03 10.78
N GLY A 100 3.89 3.87 10.73
CA GLY A 100 3.30 2.60 10.32
C GLY A 100 3.16 2.51 8.79
N VAL A 101 4.28 2.65 8.07
CA VAL A 101 4.27 2.84 6.61
C VAL A 101 3.74 1.63 5.82
N GLY A 102 3.82 0.41 6.36
CA GLY A 102 3.32 -0.78 5.67
C GLY A 102 3.94 -0.95 4.28
N SER A 103 3.12 -0.91 3.23
CA SER A 103 3.58 -0.99 1.83
C SER A 103 4.14 0.32 1.27
N GLY A 104 4.08 1.43 2.01
CA GLY A 104 4.47 2.77 1.54
C GLY A 104 3.48 3.45 0.61
N ALA A 105 2.24 2.94 0.56
CA ALA A 105 1.23 3.41 -0.39
C ALA A 105 0.83 4.87 -0.18
N ILE A 106 0.66 5.31 1.08
CA ILE A 106 0.21 6.67 1.39
C ILE A 106 1.33 7.69 1.12
N ILE A 107 2.50 7.58 1.78
CA ILE A 107 3.59 8.55 1.57
C ILE A 107 4.03 8.62 0.10
N SER A 108 4.14 7.48 -0.60
CA SER A 108 4.54 7.49 -2.01
C SER A 108 3.50 8.16 -2.89
N SER A 109 2.21 7.93 -2.64
CA SER A 109 1.13 8.59 -3.40
C SER A 109 1.13 10.09 -3.20
N ILE A 110 1.40 10.55 -1.97
CA ILE A 110 1.54 11.98 -1.66
C ILE A 110 2.71 12.58 -2.43
N LEU A 111 3.89 11.95 -2.36
CA LEU A 111 5.09 12.44 -3.05
C LEU A 111 4.93 12.49 -4.57
N LEU A 112 4.26 11.52 -5.16
CA LEU A 112 4.02 11.48 -6.61
C LEU A 112 2.96 12.48 -7.10
N SER A 113 2.05 12.91 -6.22
CA SER A 113 0.90 13.75 -6.60
C SER A 113 0.98 15.19 -6.09
N THR A 114 1.96 15.52 -5.25
CA THR A 114 2.19 16.88 -4.76
C THR A 114 3.13 17.67 -5.68
N SER A 115 2.91 18.98 -5.79
CA SER A 115 3.82 19.90 -6.49
C SER A 115 4.87 20.52 -5.55
N LYS A 116 4.76 20.29 -4.24
CA LYS A 116 5.70 20.80 -3.25
C LYS A 116 6.93 19.90 -3.16
N SER A 117 8.09 20.52 -2.94
CA SER A 117 9.28 19.78 -2.52
C SER A 117 9.08 19.28 -1.10
N ILE A 118 9.27 17.98 -0.88
CA ILE A 118 9.04 17.30 0.39
C ILE A 118 10.25 16.43 0.75
N SER A 119 10.71 16.52 2.00
CA SER A 119 11.57 15.53 2.62
C SER A 119 10.70 14.58 3.45
N ALA A 120 10.66 13.31 3.07
CA ALA A 120 9.81 12.31 3.71
C ALA A 120 10.63 11.37 4.60
N ILE A 121 10.11 11.13 5.81
CA ILE A 121 10.54 10.05 6.69
C ILE A 121 9.37 9.10 6.90
N ALA A 122 9.62 7.81 6.90
CA ALA A 122 8.61 6.80 7.17
C ALA A 122 9.13 5.73 8.14
N THR A 123 8.27 5.29 9.05
CA THR A 123 8.63 4.35 10.11
C THR A 123 7.72 3.13 10.14
N ASP A 124 8.28 1.98 10.52
CA ASP A 124 7.53 0.78 10.85
C ASP A 124 8.31 -0.07 11.85
N CYS A 125 7.59 -0.81 12.69
CA CYS A 125 8.19 -1.79 13.58
C CYS A 125 8.64 -3.04 12.81
N SER A 126 7.99 -3.36 11.69
CA SER A 126 8.24 -4.54 10.87
C SER A 126 9.35 -4.30 9.83
N PRO A 127 10.48 -5.04 9.90
CA PRO A 127 11.49 -4.99 8.85
C PRO A 127 10.95 -5.36 7.47
N ALA A 128 9.99 -6.28 7.41
CA ALA A 128 9.39 -6.76 6.16
C ALA A 128 8.50 -5.68 5.51
N ALA A 129 7.78 -4.90 6.33
CA ALA A 129 7.03 -3.74 5.85
C ALA A 129 7.98 -2.67 5.28
N LEU A 130 9.04 -2.32 6.00
CA LEU A 130 10.03 -1.37 5.51
C LEU A 130 10.69 -1.82 4.20
N LEU A 131 10.96 -3.11 4.05
CA LEU A 131 11.49 -3.65 2.79
C LEU A 131 10.48 -3.50 1.64
N ALA A 132 9.20 -3.82 1.88
CA ALA A 132 8.15 -3.64 0.88
C ALA A 132 8.00 -2.15 0.48
N ALA A 133 7.97 -1.24 1.46
CA ALA A 133 7.89 0.20 1.23
C ALA A 133 9.10 0.74 0.46
N LYS A 134 10.33 0.31 0.81
CA LYS A 134 11.56 0.65 0.07
C LYS A 134 11.52 0.17 -1.38
N ASN A 135 11.07 -1.05 -1.62
CA ASN A 135 10.96 -1.59 -2.98
C ASN A 135 9.93 -0.80 -3.80
N ASN A 136 8.81 -0.42 -3.18
CA ASN A 136 7.81 0.44 -3.80
C ASN A 136 8.36 1.84 -4.10
N SER A 137 9.10 2.46 -3.16
CA SER A 137 9.66 3.80 -3.35
C SER A 137 10.67 3.84 -4.49
N ILE A 138 11.56 2.85 -4.56
CA ILE A 138 12.53 2.68 -5.66
C ILE A 138 11.80 2.50 -7.00
N ARG A 139 10.82 1.59 -7.06
CA ARG A 139 10.09 1.32 -8.30
C ARG A 139 9.30 2.53 -8.81
N LEU A 140 8.76 3.33 -7.90
CA LEU A 140 7.98 4.52 -8.23
C LEU A 140 8.84 5.78 -8.40
N GLY A 141 10.14 5.72 -8.07
CA GLY A 141 11.06 6.84 -8.20
C GLY A 141 10.83 7.95 -7.17
N VAL A 142 10.38 7.61 -5.96
CA VAL A 142 10.23 8.55 -4.84
C VAL A 142 11.29 8.34 -3.77
N ASP A 143 11.75 9.46 -3.19
CA ASP A 143 12.75 9.46 -2.13
C ASP A 143 12.07 9.52 -0.74
N VAL A 144 12.31 8.50 0.07
CA VAL A 144 11.78 8.37 1.43
C VAL A 144 12.87 7.79 2.32
N THR A 145 13.15 8.46 3.44
CA THR A 145 14.03 7.92 4.48
C THR A 145 13.26 6.97 5.38
N PHE A 146 13.66 5.70 5.41
CA PHE A 146 12.99 4.67 6.20
C PHE A 146 13.74 4.37 7.48
N LYS A 147 13.04 4.40 8.62
CA LYS A 147 13.60 4.05 9.94
C LYS A 147 12.79 2.95 10.61
N GLN A 148 13.49 1.99 11.21
CA GLN A 148 12.85 0.92 11.96
C GLN A 148 12.69 1.31 13.42
N GLY A 149 11.51 1.08 13.96
CA GLY A 149 11.21 1.25 15.38
C GLY A 149 9.71 1.31 15.61
N ASP A 150 9.33 1.30 16.88
CA ASP A 150 7.93 1.39 17.26
C ASP A 150 7.51 2.86 17.37
N TRP A 151 6.57 3.29 16.51
CA TRP A 151 6.08 4.66 16.48
C TRP A 151 7.19 5.73 16.49
N TRP A 152 7.32 6.44 17.61
CA TRP A 152 8.23 7.56 17.80
C TRP A 152 9.65 7.12 18.16
N ASP A 153 9.83 5.89 18.65
CA ASP A 153 11.13 5.37 19.11
C ASP A 153 12.14 5.23 17.96
N ALA A 154 11.65 5.17 16.72
CA ALA A 154 12.47 5.17 15.51
C ALA A 154 13.12 6.54 15.21
N LEU A 155 12.69 7.61 15.88
CA LEU A 155 13.00 8.99 15.52
C LEU A 155 13.93 9.65 16.55
N ASN A 156 14.87 10.45 16.05
CA ASN A 156 15.68 11.34 16.86
C ASN A 156 15.06 12.74 16.84
N SER A 157 14.52 13.20 17.97
CA SER A 157 13.81 14.48 18.07
C SER A 157 14.66 15.69 17.69
N ASN A 158 15.99 15.60 17.78
CA ASN A 158 16.90 16.70 17.45
C ASN A 158 17.29 16.76 15.96
N GLU A 159 17.04 15.69 15.20
CA GLU A 159 17.51 15.55 13.81
C GLU A 159 16.33 15.37 12.81
N ASP A 160 15.32 14.62 13.23
CA ASP A 160 14.20 14.23 12.36
C ASP A 160 13.06 15.23 12.38
N GLY A 161 12.91 16.01 13.45
CA GLY A 161 11.90 17.07 13.53
C GLY A 161 12.43 18.47 13.18
N PRO A 162 11.56 19.48 13.23
CA PRO A 162 10.10 19.37 13.30
C PRO A 162 9.51 18.87 11.97
N PHE A 163 8.29 18.32 12.03
CA PHE A 163 7.53 17.90 10.85
C PHE A 163 6.41 18.90 10.56
N ASP A 164 6.19 19.19 9.28
CA ASP A 164 5.06 20.02 8.83
C ASP A 164 3.76 19.22 8.71
N LEU A 165 3.87 17.89 8.57
CA LEU A 165 2.74 16.98 8.52
C LEU A 165 3.14 15.61 9.07
N ILE A 166 2.30 15.06 9.95
CA ILE A 166 2.45 13.69 10.46
C ILE A 166 1.21 12.90 10.10
N ILE A 167 1.43 11.76 9.47
CA ILE A 167 0.42 10.89 8.88
C ILE A 167 0.50 9.52 9.55
N THR A 168 -0.65 8.93 9.85
CA THR A 168 -0.71 7.54 10.26
C THR A 168 -2.05 6.93 9.89
N ASN A 169 -2.01 5.66 9.47
CA ASN A 169 -3.19 4.84 9.25
C ASN A 169 -3.10 3.57 10.13
N PRO A 170 -3.27 3.70 11.45
CA PRO A 170 -3.20 2.57 12.36
C PRO A 170 -4.32 1.58 12.07
N ILE A 171 -4.01 0.28 12.14
CA ILE A 171 -5.02 -0.76 12.06
C ILE A 171 -5.91 -0.68 13.32
N CYS A 172 -7.13 -0.15 13.16
CA CYS A 172 -8.13 -0.10 14.22
C CYS A 172 -9.17 -1.21 14.03
N ARG A 173 -9.29 -2.14 14.98
CA ARG A 173 -10.15 -3.34 14.88
C ARG A 173 -11.67 -3.08 15.03
N TYR A 174 -12.15 -1.83 14.86
CA TYR A 174 -13.55 -1.47 15.15
C TYR A 174 -14.53 -1.60 13.98
N GLN A 175 -14.09 -2.03 12.80
CA GLN A 175 -15.04 -2.40 11.74
C GLN A 175 -15.54 -3.83 11.99
N LYS A 176 -16.86 -3.99 12.17
CA LYS A 176 -17.55 -5.28 12.17
C LYS A 176 -16.95 -6.14 11.07
N ILE A 177 -16.25 -7.18 11.49
CA ILE A 177 -15.60 -8.16 10.63
C ILE A 177 -16.70 -8.76 9.74
N ASN A 178 -16.76 -8.36 8.48
CA ASN A 178 -17.38 -9.21 7.48
C ASN A 178 -16.39 -10.37 7.28
N GLU A 179 -16.73 -11.55 7.80
CA GLU A 179 -15.91 -12.77 7.89
C GLU A 179 -15.33 -13.28 6.55
N ARG A 180 -15.56 -12.58 5.43
CA ARG A 180 -15.17 -13.00 4.08
C ARG A 180 -13.95 -12.32 3.48
N THR A 181 -13.46 -11.20 4.03
CA THR A 181 -12.41 -10.39 3.35
C THR A 181 -11.15 -10.14 4.17
N LEU A 182 -11.18 -10.39 5.47
CA LEU A 182 -10.03 -10.30 6.38
C LEU A 182 -9.76 -11.70 6.95
N SER A 183 -9.52 -12.67 6.06
CA SER A 183 -8.96 -13.96 6.46
C SER A 183 -7.57 -13.72 7.07
N GLY A 184 -7.13 -14.56 8.00
CA GLY A 184 -5.92 -14.38 8.83
C GLY A 184 -4.56 -14.37 8.11
N TYR A 185 -4.50 -13.86 6.88
CA TYR A 185 -3.31 -13.70 6.05
C TYR A 185 -2.72 -12.29 6.13
N GLU A 186 -3.49 -11.25 6.48
CA GLU A 186 -2.92 -9.91 6.67
C GLU A 186 -2.24 -9.79 8.05
N PRO A 187 -1.07 -9.13 8.16
CA PRO A 187 -0.31 -9.07 9.40
C PRO A 187 -1.05 -8.27 10.48
N LEU A 188 -1.14 -8.84 11.68
CA LEU A 188 -1.71 -8.19 12.88
C LEU A 188 -0.58 -7.52 13.66
N SER A 189 -0.18 -6.29 13.33
CA SER A 189 0.81 -5.53 14.11
C SER A 189 0.16 -4.45 14.98
N HIS A 190 0.53 -4.46 16.26
CA HIS A 190 0.31 -3.49 17.36
C HIS A 190 -0.90 -2.54 17.26
N PHE A 191 -1.94 -2.82 18.06
CA PHE A 191 -3.21 -2.09 18.06
C PHE A 191 -3.18 -0.86 18.97
N MET A 192 -3.66 0.28 18.48
CA MET A 192 -4.17 1.37 19.33
C MET A 192 -5.59 1.74 18.93
N GLU A 193 -6.43 2.05 19.92
CA GLU A 193 -7.76 2.66 19.74
C GLU A 193 -7.61 4.15 19.39
N LYS A 194 -7.19 4.51 18.18
CA LYS A 194 -7.31 5.91 17.71
C LYS A 194 -7.60 6.00 16.22
N ASN A 195 -8.70 6.68 15.90
CA ASN A 195 -9.16 7.00 14.55
C ASN A 195 -8.05 7.66 13.69
N LEU A 196 -8.16 7.47 12.37
CA LEU A 196 -7.46 8.24 11.32
C LEU A 196 -7.24 9.68 11.78
N SER A 197 -5.99 10.12 11.90
CA SER A 197 -5.66 11.46 12.38
C SER A 197 -4.50 12.07 11.61
N ILE A 198 -4.73 13.30 11.18
CA ILE A 198 -3.70 14.21 10.67
C ILE A 198 -3.35 15.15 11.81
N TRP A 199 -2.09 15.23 12.20
CA TRP A 199 -1.62 16.14 13.24
C TRP A 199 -0.87 17.31 12.59
N ASN A 200 -1.40 18.51 12.78
CA ASN A 200 -0.71 19.76 12.45
C ASN A 200 -0.19 20.36 13.78
N GLN A 201 1.11 20.68 13.85
CA GLN A 201 1.68 21.49 14.95
C GLN A 201 1.50 22.98 14.68
#